data_AF-A0A940VY92-F1
#
_entry.id   AF-A0A940VY92-F1
#
_cell.length_a   1.000
_cell.length_b   1.000
_cell.length_c   1.000
_cell.angle_alpha   90.00
_cell.angle_beta   90.00
_cell.angle_gamma   90.00
#
_symmetry.space_group_name_H-M   'P 1'
#
loop_
_entity.id
_entity.type
_entity.pdbx_description
1 polymer ?
#
loop_
_entity_poly.entity_id
_entity_poly.type
_entity_poly.pdbx_seq_one_letter_code
_entity_poly.pdbx_strand_id
1 'polypeptide(L)'
;MLLILTTVAILLLCGIAALLFRRNHQIASTFGVAGPVLACGLGMIPTIRVLSGGIVDPVHMSWGMPLGAFSIGLDGLSALFLLP
;
A
#
# COMPACT_ATOMS: atom_id res chain seq x y z
N MET A 1 -6.82 6.55 5.84
CA MET A 1 -6.30 6.13 4.53
C MET A 1 -4.85 6.51 4.25
N LEU A 2 -4.36 7.68 4.67
CA LEU A 2 -3.02 8.18 4.29
C LEU A 2 -1.89 7.17 4.49
N LEU A 3 -1.83 6.49 5.64
CA LEU A 3 -0.79 5.47 5.91
C LEU A 3 -0.80 4.32 4.90
N ILE A 4 -1.97 3.82 4.51
CA ILE A 4 -2.08 2.74 3.51
C ILE A 4 -1.63 3.23 2.13
N LEU A 5 -2.04 4.45 1.75
CA LEU A 5 -1.59 5.03 0.49
C LEU A 5 -0.07 5.24 0.47
N THR A 6 0.53 5.61 1.60
CA THR A 6 1.99 5.71 1.69
C THR A 6 2.68 4.35 1.56
N THR A 7 2.11 3.26 2.11
CA THR A 7 2.74 1.93 1.98
C THR A 7 2.67 1.42 0.56
N VAL A 8 1.54 1.63 -0.14
CA VAL A 8 1.39 1.33 -1.56
C VAL A 8 2.36 2.16 -2.41
N ALA A 9 2.52 3.46 -2.10
CA ALA A 9 3.48 4.32 -2.78
C ALA A 9 4.93 3.84 -2.58
N ILE A 10 5.30 3.45 -1.36
CA ILE A 10 6.63 2.88 -1.07
C ILE A 10 6.85 1.60 -1.88
N LEU A 11 5.89 0.66 -1.91
CA LEU A 11 5.97 -0.56 -2.71
C LEU A 11 6.20 -0.27 -4.20
N LEU A 12 5.40 0.64 -4.77
CA LEU A 12 5.51 1.02 -6.17
C LEU A 12 6.86 1.65 -6.47
N LEU A 13 7.31 2.60 -5.66
CA LEU A 13 8.59 3.29 -5.85
C LEU A 13 9.77 2.33 -5.72
N CYS A 14 9.76 1.41 -4.76
CA CYS A 14 10.79 0.39 -4.63
C CYS A 14 10.78 -0.59 -5.80
N GLY A 15 9.61 -1.01 -6.29
CA GLY A 15 9.49 -1.83 -7.50
C GLY A 15 10.03 -1.14 -8.74
N ILE A 16 9.69 0.13 -8.95
CA ILE A 16 10.22 0.95 -10.04
C ILE A 16 11.74 1.12 -9.91
N ALA A 17 12.24 1.40 -8.71
CA ALA A 17 13.68 1.50 -8.46
C ALA A 17 14.39 0.18 -8.77
N ALA A 18 13.85 -0.96 -8.34
CA ALA A 18 14.42 -2.28 -8.65
C ALA A 18 14.47 -2.55 -10.17
N LEU A 19 13.46 -2.11 -10.92
CA LEU A 19 13.44 -2.21 -12.39
C LEU A 19 14.47 -1.28 -13.05
N LEU A 20 14.61 -0.04 -12.57
CA LEU A 20 15.60 0.92 -13.09
C LEU A 20 17.04 0.45 -12.84
N PHE A 21 17.30 -0.13 -11.67
CA PHE A 21 18.63 -0.64 -11.30
C PHE A 21 18.84 -2.10 -11.66
N ARG A 22 18.06 -2.68 -12.58
CA ARG A 22 18.14 -4.11 -12.98
C ARG A 22 19.57 -4.56 -13.36
N ARG A 23 20.38 -3.65 -13.89
CA ARG A 23 21.77 -3.95 -14.29
C ARG A 23 22.72 -4.16 -13.09
N ASN A 24 22.37 -3.63 -11.91
CA ASN A 24 23.09 -3.83 -10.67
C ASN A 24 22.27 -4.70 -9.72
N HIS A 25 22.53 -6.02 -9.76
CA HIS A 25 21.80 -7.02 -8.99
C HIS A 25 21.73 -6.73 -7.49
N GLN A 26 22.79 -6.18 -6.89
CA GLN A 26 22.80 -5.89 -5.45
C GLN A 26 21.80 -4.78 -5.10
N ILE A 27 21.81 -3.69 -5.85
CA ILE A 27 20.90 -2.56 -5.61
C ILE A 27 19.44 -2.98 -5.87
N ALA A 28 19.19 -3.68 -6.97
CA ALA A 28 17.86 -4.17 -7.30
C ALA A 28 17.31 -5.12 -6.23
N SER A 29 18.14 -6.03 -5.70
CA SER A 29 17.77 -6.95 -4.63
C SER A 29 17.47 -6.21 -3.33
N THR A 30 18.29 -5.23 -2.94
CA THR A 30 18.04 -4.43 -1.73
C THR A 30 16.70 -3.70 -1.80
N PHE A 31 16.36 -3.04 -2.92
CA PHE A 31 15.05 -2.40 -3.07
C PHE A 31 13.89 -3.41 -3.11
N GLY A 32 14.09 -4.57 -3.73
CA GLY A 32 13.10 -5.64 -3.78
C GLY A 32 12.78 -6.26 -2.43
N VAL A 33 13.68 -6.19 -1.45
CA VAL A 33 13.49 -6.74 -0.10
C VAL A 33 13.14 -5.64 0.91
N ALA A 34 13.96 -4.59 0.99
CA ALA A 34 13.78 -3.54 2.00
C ALA A 34 12.47 -2.77 1.81
N GLY A 35 12.07 -2.51 0.56
CA GLY A 35 10.83 -1.82 0.24
C GLY A 35 9.58 -2.54 0.79
N PRO A 36 9.34 -3.80 0.41
CA PRO A 36 8.22 -4.57 0.94
C PRO A 36 8.24 -4.75 2.46
N VAL A 37 9.40 -5.00 3.06
CA VAL A 37 9.51 -5.14 4.53
C VAL A 37 9.08 -3.84 5.24
N LEU A 38 9.56 -2.69 4.77
CA LEU A 38 9.17 -1.39 5.33
C LEU A 38 7.68 -1.09 5.09
N ALA A 39 7.17 -1.37 3.90
CA ALA A 39 5.77 -1.16 3.56
C ALA A 39 4.83 -2.07 4.38
N CYS A 40 5.18 -3.34 4.58
CA CYS A 40 4.42 -4.24 5.43
C CYS A 40 4.44 -3.76 6.90
N GLY A 41 5.59 -3.36 7.42
CA GLY A 41 5.71 -2.83 8.78
C GLY A 41 4.84 -1.60 9.01
N LEU A 42 4.85 -0.64 8.08
CA LEU A 42 4.01 0.56 8.16
C LEU A 42 2.52 0.25 7.95
N GLY A 43 2.20 -0.67 7.05
CA GLY A 43 0.84 -1.05 6.69
C GLY A 43 0.13 -1.83 7.81
N MET A 44 0.90 -2.47 8.68
CA MET A 44 0.38 -3.25 9.79
C MET A 44 -0.40 -2.40 10.80
N ILE A 45 -0.04 -1.13 10.99
CA ILE A 45 -0.72 -0.21 11.93
C ILE A 45 -2.21 -0.03 11.56
N PRO A 46 -2.57 0.46 10.35
CA PRO A 46 -3.97 0.59 9.97
C PRO A 46 -4.67 -0.77 9.82
N THR A 47 -3.96 -1.84 9.44
CA THR A 47 -4.53 -3.20 9.35
C THR A 47 -5.00 -3.69 10.71
N ILE A 48 -4.15 -3.65 11.74
CA ILE A 48 -4.52 -4.05 13.11
C ILE A 48 -5.67 -3.19 13.61
N ARG A 49 -5.63 -1.87 13.37
CA ARG A 49 -6.70 -0.95 13.78
C ARG A 49 -8.06 -1.36 13.21
N VAL A 50 -8.14 -1.75 11.94
CA VAL A 50 -9.39 -2.19 11.33
C VAL A 50 -9.83 -3.56 11.85
N LEU A 51 -8.89 -4.49 12.02
CA LEU A 51 -9.17 -5.80 12.60
C LEU A 51 -9.66 -5.73 14.05
N SER A 52 -9.23 -4.73 14.82
CA SER A 52 -9.72 -4.47 16.17
C SER A 52 -11.08 -3.75 16.22
N GLY A 53 -11.76 -3.60 15.08
CA GLY A 53 -13.06 -2.92 14.97
C GLY A 53 -12.97 -1.40 14.79
N GLY A 54 -11.79 -0.86 14.57
CA GLY A 54 -11.60 0.55 14.24
C GLY A 54 -12.06 0.87 12.81
N ILE A 55 -12.51 2.10 12.61
CA ILE A 55 -12.91 2.60 11.30
C ILE A 55 -11.77 3.45 10.73
N VAL A 56 -11.51 3.30 9.43
CA VAL A 56 -10.59 4.17 8.72
C VAL A 56 -11.33 4.84 7.57
N ASP A 57 -11.35 6.17 7.58
CA ASP A 57 -12.11 6.94 6.61
C ASP A 57 -11.64 6.65 5.17
N PRO A 58 -12.58 6.31 4.28
CA PRO A 58 -12.28 6.07 2.87
C PRO A 58 -11.92 7.38 2.15
N VAL A 59 -11.16 7.24 1.07
CA VAL A 59 -10.86 8.34 0.15
C VAL A 59 -11.80 8.22 -1.04
N HIS A 60 -12.53 9.30 -1.31
CA HIS A 60 -13.42 9.43 -2.45
C HIS A 60 -12.95 10.54 -3.38
N MET A 61 -12.87 10.26 -4.68
CA MET A 61 -12.57 11.24 -5.72
C MET A 61 -13.59 11.11 -6.85
N SER A 62 -13.96 12.25 -7.44
CA SER A 62 -14.80 12.26 -8.64
C SER A 62 -14.07 11.56 -9.77
N TRP A 63 -14.68 10.51 -10.32
CA TRP A 63 -14.12 9.79 -11.44
C TRP A 63 -14.71 10.38 -12.74
N GLY A 64 -13.92 10.43 -13.82
CA GLY A 64 -14.34 11.06 -15.09
C GLY A 64 -15.46 10.34 -15.85
N MET A 65 -15.92 9.19 -15.34
CA MET A 65 -17.04 8.45 -15.92
C MET A 65 -18.35 8.99 -15.35
N PRO A 66 -19.39 9.23 -16.18
CA PRO A 66 -20.68 9.69 -15.69
C PRO A 66 -21.23 8.71 -14.65
N LEU A 67 -21.64 9.26 -13.50
CA LEU A 67 -22.11 8.52 -12.31
C LEU A 67 -21.04 7.64 -11.62
N GLY A 68 -19.77 7.74 -12.00
CA GLY A 68 -18.67 7.00 -11.39
C GLY A 68 -18.01 7.74 -10.22
N ALA A 69 -17.54 7.00 -9.22
CA ALA A 69 -16.73 7.51 -8.14
C ALA A 69 -15.53 6.59 -7.89
N PHE A 70 -14.35 7.16 -7.71
CA PHE A 70 -13.18 6.43 -7.27
C PHE A 70 -13.18 6.39 -5.75
N SER A 71 -13.27 5.19 -5.19
CA SER A 71 -13.36 5.00 -3.75
C SER A 71 -12.35 3.97 -3.30
N ILE A 72 -11.47 4.37 -2.38
CA ILE A 72 -10.55 3.46 -1.69
C ILE A 72 -10.91 3.46 -0.22
N GLY A 73 -11.28 2.28 0.29
CA GLY A 73 -11.54 2.05 1.70
C GLY A 73 -10.72 0.87 2.22
N LEU A 74 -10.60 0.77 3.54
CA LEU A 74 -10.09 -0.42 4.22
C LEU A 74 -11.19 -0.95 5.14
N ASP A 75 -11.75 -2.10 4.80
CA ASP A 75 -12.69 -2.85 5.61
C ASP A 75 -12.01 -4.07 6.26
N GLY A 76 -12.73 -4.78 7.14
CA GLY A 76 -12.20 -5.95 7.86
C GLY A 76 -11.69 -7.04 6.93
N LEU A 77 -12.38 -7.27 5.80
CA LEU A 77 -11.99 -8.29 4.83
C LEU A 77 -10.70 -7.89 4.09
N SER A 78 -10.61 -6.66 3.58
CA SER A 78 -9.38 -6.16 2.95
C SER A 78 -8.22 -6.09 3.94
N ALA A 79 -8.49 -5.80 5.22
CA ALA A 79 -7.48 -5.80 6.27
C ALA A 79 -6.93 -7.21 6.52
N LEU A 80 -7.76 -8.26 6.48
CA LEU A 80 -7.28 -9.65 6.55
C LEU A 80 -6.33 -9.99 5.40
N PHE A 81 -6.62 -9.53 4.18
CA PHE A 81 -5.73 -9.73 3.02
C PHE A 81 -4.47 -8.86 3.03
N LEU A 82 -4.42 -7.82 3.86
CA LEU A 82 -3.25 -6.97 4.06
C LEU A 82 -2.29 -7.51 5.14
N LEU A 83 -2.65 -8.58 5.83
CA LEU A 83 -1.71 -9.28 6.71
C LEU A 83 -0.61 -9.94 5.85
N PRO A 84 0.67 -9.82 6.26
CA PRO A 84 1.80 -10.40 5.54
C PRO A 84 1.83 -11.94 5.61
#